data_AF-A0AAE9VSP1-F1
#
_entry.id   AF-A0AAE9VSP1-F1
#
_cell.length_a   1.000
_cell.length_b   1.000
_cell.length_c   1.000
_cell.angle_alpha   90.00
_cell.angle_beta   90.00
_cell.angle_gamma   90.00
#
_symmetry.space_group_name_H-M   'P 1'
#
loop_
_entity.id
_entity.type
_entity.pdbx_description
1 polymer ?
#
loop_
_entity_poly.entity_id
_entity_poly.type
_entity_poly.pdbx_seq_one_letter_code
_entity_poly.pdbx_strand_id
1 'polypeptide(L)' 'MVEKELLHHDILLAMSDGGLLQQLCFIGGTCLRACYGSNRLSEDLDFTGGAHLFFAR' A
#
# COMPACT_ATOMS: atom_id res chain seq x y z
N MET A 1 -13.77 -9.29 2.29
CA MET A 1 -13.91 -9.78 3.68
C MET A 1 -13.25 -8.78 4.60
N VAL A 2 -13.85 -8.50 5.76
CA VAL A 2 -13.31 -7.52 6.73
C VAL A 2 -11.87 -7.87 7.14
N GLU A 3 -11.59 -9.14 7.41
CA GLU A 3 -10.24 -9.64 7.76
C GLU A 3 -9.16 -9.25 6.74
N LYS A 4 -9.50 -9.26 5.45
CA LYS A 4 -8.55 -8.96 4.38
C LYS A 4 -8.21 -7.47 4.33
N GLU A 5 -9.19 -6.62 4.62
CA GLU A 5 -8.97 -5.17 4.70
C GLU A 5 -8.14 -4.81 5.94
N LEU A 6 -8.36 -5.49 7.08
CA LEU A 6 -7.52 -5.36 8.27
C LEU A 6 -6.07 -5.75 7.97
N LEU A 7 -5.85 -6.87 7.27
CA LEU A 7 -4.50 -7.30 6.90
C LEU A 7 -3.78 -6.27 6.00
N HIS A 8 -4.48 -5.62 5.08
CA HIS A 8 -3.88 -4.54 4.28
C HIS A 8 -3.45 -3.37 5.15
N HIS A 9 -4.25 -3.00 6.16
CA HIS A 9 -3.87 -1.96 7.11
C HIS A 9 -2.63 -2.35 7.91
N ASP A 10 -2.55 -3.59 8.39
CA ASP A 10 -1.38 -4.09 9.13
C ASP A 10 -0.10 -4.08 8.26
N ILE A 11 -0.20 -4.48 6.99
CA ILE A 11 0.92 -4.42 6.05
C ILE A 11 1.35 -2.97 5.83
N LEU A 12 0.41 -2.06 5.57
CA LEU A 12 0.71 -0.64 5.36
C LEU A 12 1.34 0.01 6.59
N LEU A 13 0.90 -0.36 7.80
CA LEU A 13 1.51 0.08 9.06
C LEU A 13 2.95 -0.43 9.18
N ALA A 14 3.18 -1.73 8.98
CA ALA A 14 4.52 -2.30 9.04
C ALA A 14 5.48 -1.67 8.00
N MET A 15 4.99 -1.37 6.79
CA MET A 15 5.75 -0.67 5.77
C MET A 15 6.08 0.78 6.16
N SER A 16 5.14 1.46 6.85
CA SER A 16 5.37 2.80 7.39
C SER A 16 6.44 2.78 8.47
N ASP A 17 6.35 1.85 9.41
CA ASP A 17 7.30 1.68 10.52
C ASP A 17 8.71 1.33 10.01
N GLY A 18 8.79 0.53 8.94
CA GLY A 18 10.04 0.22 8.22
C GLY A 18 10.56 1.36 7.32
N GLY A 19 9.86 2.49 7.22
CA GLY A 19 10.26 3.64 6.39
C GLY A 19 10.10 3.44 4.88
N LEU A 20 9.53 2.31 4.43
CA LEU A 20 9.40 1.99 3.01
C LEU A 20 8.49 2.97 2.27
N LEU A 21 7.43 3.45 2.94
CA LEU A 21 6.47 4.39 2.36
C LEU A 21 7.06 5.79 2.10
N GLN A 22 8.28 6.08 2.55
CA GLN A 22 8.96 7.34 2.25
C GLN A 22 9.45 7.41 0.79
N GLN A 23 9.68 6.25 0.16
CA GLN A 23 10.21 6.15 -1.20
C GLN A 23 9.21 5.55 -2.20
N LEU A 24 8.05 5.11 -1.72
CA LEU A 24 7.02 4.44 -2.49
C LEU A 24 5.72 5.23 -2.47
N CYS A 25 5.07 5.34 -3.63
CA CYS A 25 3.74 5.88 -3.77
C CYS A 25 2.74 4.72 -3.89
N PHE A 26 1.73 4.72 -3.01
CA PHE A 26 0.67 3.71 -3.01
C PHE A 26 -0.33 3.98 -4.15
N ILE A 27 -0.52 3.02 -5.04
CA ILE A 27 -1.31 3.15 -6.26
C ILE A 27 -2.27 1.96 -6.42
N GLY A 28 -2.99 1.92 -7.55
CA GLY A 28 -3.82 0.77 -7.91
C GLY A 28 -5.20 0.74 -7.26
N GLY A 29 -5.89 -0.39 -7.43
CA GLY A 29 -7.29 -0.55 -7.02
C GLY A 29 -7.49 -0.50 -5.51
N THR A 30 -6.52 -1.02 -4.76
CA THR A 30 -6.58 -1.05 -3.29
C THR A 30 -6.35 0.33 -2.69
N CYS A 31 -5.49 1.16 -3.30
CA CYS A 31 -5.34 2.58 -2.93
C CYS A 31 -6.65 3.36 -3.15
N LEU A 32 -7.31 3.15 -4.29
CA LEU A 32 -8.62 3.77 -4.55
C LEU A 32 -9.68 3.36 -3.53
N ARG A 33 -9.67 2.10 -3.07
CA ARG A 33 -10.59 1.63 -2.04
C ARG A 33 -10.25 2.22 -0.66
N ALA A 34 -8.99 2.12 -0.25
CA ALA A 34 -8.55 2.51 1.09
C ALA A 34 -8.53 4.04 1.30
N CYS A 35 -8.09 4.81 0.30
CA CYS A 35 -7.91 6.26 0.42
C CYS A 35 -9.11 7.07 -0.12
N TYR A 36 -9.90 6.51 -1.04
CA TYR A 36 -10.96 7.24 -1.75
C TYR A 36 -12.33 6.53 -1.72
N GLY A 37 -12.46 5.41 -1.02
CA GLY A 37 -13.76 4.74 -0.82
C GLY A 37 -14.33 4.03 -2.06
N SER A 38 -13.49 3.61 -3.01
CA SER A 38 -13.94 2.86 -4.19
C SER A 38 -14.74 1.59 -3.84
N ASN A 39 -15.85 1.39 -4.54
CA ASN A 39 -16.73 0.22 -4.38
C ASN A 39 -16.20 -1.06 -5.05
N ARG A 40 -15.15 -0.97 -5.86
CA ARG A 40 -14.54 -2.16 -6.49
C ARG A 40 -13.65 -2.87 -5.47
N LEU A 41 -13.83 -4.18 -5.31
CA LEU A 41 -12.91 -5.00 -4.53
C LEU A 41 -11.55 -5.09 -5.24
N SER A 42 -10.49 -5.05 -4.43
CA SER A 42 -9.10 -5.15 -4.87
C SER A 42 -8.30 -5.79 -3.75
N GLU A 43 -7.35 -6.66 -4.13
CA GLU A 43 -6.65 -7.54 -3.19
C GLU A 43 -5.14 -7.33 -3.18
N ASP A 44 -4.58 -6.78 -4.27
CA ASP A 44 -3.15 -6.53 -4.38
C ASP A 44 -2.78 -5.15 -3.82
N LEU A 45 -1.60 -5.04 -3.21
CA LEU A 45 -1.04 -3.75 -2.81
C LEU A 45 0.00 -3.32 -3.85
N ASP A 46 -0.37 -2.33 -4.66
CA ASP A 46 0.49 -1.82 -5.73
C ASP A 46 1.24 -0.57 -5.29
N PHE A 47 2.54 -0.53 -5.57
CA PHE A 47 3.37 0.64 -5.30
C PHE A 47 4.20 1.00 -6.53
N THR A 48 4.48 2.28 -6.68
CA THR A 48 5.47 2.79 -7.63
C THR A 48 6.54 3.58 -6.90
N GLY A 49 7.79 3.50 -7.36
CA GLY A 49 8.91 4.25 -6.80
C GLY A 49 9.59 5.10 -7.86
N GLY A 50 10.37 6.09 -7.41
CA GLY A 50 11.17 6.93 -8.32
C GLY A 50 12.30 6.14 -9.00
N ALA A 51 12.93 6.75 -10.02
CA ALA A 51 14.05 6.15 -10.75
C ALA A 51 15.28 5.78 -9.89
N HIS A 52 15.36 6.34 -8.69
CA HIS A 52 16.41 6.08 -7.70
C HIS A 52 15.91 5.26 -6.51
N LEU A 53 14.84 4.47 -6.67
CA LEU A 53 14.39 3.57 -5.62
C LEU A 53 15.49 2.53 -5.35
N PHE A 54 16.13 2.66 -4.19
CA PHE A 54 17.06 1.68 -3.67
C PHE A 54 16.54 1.20 -2.32
N PHE A 55 16.23 -0.09 -2.23
CA PHE A 55 16.03 -0.74 -0.94
C PHE A 55 17.42 -0.87 -0.31
N ALA A 56 17.76 0.08 0.57
CA ALA A 56 18.92 -0.06 1.43
C ALA A 56 18.73 -1.32 2.29
N ARG A 57 19.72 -2.21 2.26
CA ARG A 57 19.76 -3.42 3.08
C ARG A 57 20.03 -3.10 4.54
#